data_AF-A0A8J8C4V5-F1
#
_entry.id   AF-A0A8J8C4V5-F1
#
_cell.length_a   1.000
_cell.length_b   1.000
_cell.length_c   1.000
_cell.angle_alpha   90.00
_cell.angle_beta   90.00
_cell.angle_gamma   90.00
#
_symmetry.space_group_name_H-M   'P 1'
#
loop_
_entity.id
_entity.type
_entity.pdbx_description
1 polymer ?
#
loop_
_entity_poly.entity_id
_entity_poly.type
_entity_poly.pdbx_seq_one_letter_code
_entity_poly.pdbx_strand_id
1 'polypeptide(L)'
;MGMDRTVEIVPEAGLHARPASKLVQTANAYDATVRIGHAGADDDELVSADSMLAVTGLNAQQGDEVVLVAEGSDAEAALDALEAVLTTPVEDEDGSAAGAEDAEAETGDTEGDP
;
A
#
# COMPACT_ATOMS: atom_id res chain seq x y z
N MET A 1 -12.59 -2.84 -16.59
CA MET A 1 -12.46 -4.27 -16.25
C MET A 1 -11.33 -4.31 -15.25
N GLY A 2 -11.65 -4.56 -13.98
CA GLY A 2 -10.64 -4.72 -12.93
C GLY A 2 -9.91 -6.05 -13.08
N MET A 3 -8.75 -6.15 -12.45
CA MET A 3 -7.95 -7.35 -12.34
C MET A 3 -7.91 -7.76 -10.87
N ASP A 4 -7.97 -9.06 -10.61
CA ASP A 4 -7.83 -9.61 -9.26
C ASP A 4 -6.68 -10.61 -9.18
N ARG A 5 -6.09 -10.73 -7.99
CA ARG A 5 -5.02 -11.69 -7.70
C ARG A 5 -5.09 -12.14 -6.24
N THR A 6 -5.10 -13.45 -6.04
CA THR A 6 -5.00 -14.05 -4.70
C THR A 6 -3.54 -14.37 -4.37
N VAL A 7 -3.11 -14.01 -3.17
CA VAL A 7 -1.73 -14.17 -2.70
C VAL A 7 -1.70 -14.63 -1.24
N GLU A 8 -0.74 -15.49 -0.90
CA GLU A 8 -0.49 -15.92 0.48
C GLU A 8 0.48 -14.94 1.16
N ILE A 9 0.18 -14.54 2.39
CA ILE A 9 1.03 -13.65 3.19
C ILE A 9 2.24 -14.42 3.73
N VAL A 10 3.42 -14.11 3.22
CA VAL A 10 4.70 -14.69 3.66
C VAL A 10 5.33 -13.98 4.86
N PRO A 11 5.28 -12.63 5.00
CA PRO A 11 5.87 -11.93 6.14
C PRO A 11 5.37 -12.45 7.49
N GLU A 12 6.29 -12.82 8.38
CA GLU A 12 5.98 -13.36 9.72
C GLU A 12 5.13 -12.41 10.58
N ALA A 13 5.31 -11.09 10.38
CA ALA A 13 4.56 -10.07 11.09
C ALA A 13 3.13 -9.85 10.57
N GLY A 14 2.75 -10.46 9.44
CA GLY A 14 1.50 -10.16 8.73
C GLY A 14 1.36 -8.68 8.33
N LEU A 15 0.13 -8.22 8.12
CA LEU A 15 -0.18 -6.85 7.69
C LEU A 15 -0.37 -5.84 8.85
N HIS A 16 0.54 -5.84 9.83
CA HIS A 16 0.38 -5.02 11.05
C HIS A 16 1.53 -4.05 11.34
N ALA A 17 2.63 -4.15 10.59
CA ALA A 17 3.87 -3.41 10.85
C ALA A 17 4.47 -2.88 9.53
N ARG A 18 5.79 -3.02 9.35
CA ARG A 18 6.50 -2.62 8.11
C ARG A 18 5.89 -3.19 6.82
N PRO A 19 5.42 -4.46 6.75
CA PRO A 19 4.79 -4.98 5.54
C PRO A 19 3.57 -4.15 5.13
N ALA A 20 2.73 -3.75 6.09
CA ALA A 20 1.56 -2.89 5.82
C ALA A 20 1.97 -1.50 5.34
N SER A 21 2.97 -0.87 5.98
CA SER A 21 3.47 0.43 5.52
C SER A 21 4.07 0.35 4.10
N LYS A 22 4.78 -0.72 3.77
CA LYS A 22 5.32 -0.93 2.41
C LYS A 22 4.21 -1.17 1.40
N LEU A 23 3.19 -1.96 1.77
CA LEU A 23 2.03 -2.21 0.94
C LEU A 23 1.29 -0.92 0.61
N VAL A 24 0.99 -0.11 1.63
CA VAL A 24 0.32 1.19 1.48
C VAL A 24 1.11 2.14 0.60
N GLN A 25 2.42 2.29 0.85
CA GLN A 25 3.28 3.14 0.03
C GLN A 25 3.34 2.67 -1.43
N THR A 26 3.39 1.34 -1.63
CA THR A 26 3.41 0.75 -2.97
C THR A 26 2.08 1.02 -3.68
N ALA A 27 0.94 0.83 -3.01
CA ALA A 27 -0.38 1.10 -3.58
C ALA A 27 -0.54 2.57 -3.99
N ASN A 28 -0.01 3.52 -3.20
CA ASN A 28 -0.04 4.95 -3.50
C ASN A 28 0.89 5.37 -4.66
N ALA A 29 1.79 4.50 -5.13
CA ALA A 29 2.75 4.83 -6.17
C ALA A 29 2.21 4.63 -7.61
N TYR A 30 1.00 4.08 -7.77
CA TYR A 30 0.42 3.71 -9.06
C TYR A 30 -0.89 4.46 -9.33
N ASP A 31 -1.17 4.73 -10.61
CA ASP A 31 -2.45 5.32 -11.04
C ASP A 31 -3.51 4.22 -11.20
N ALA A 32 -3.82 3.57 -10.07
CA ALA A 32 -4.78 2.49 -9.94
C ALA A 32 -5.46 2.52 -8.57
N THR A 33 -6.77 2.27 -8.55
CA THR A 33 -7.50 1.98 -7.32
C THR A 33 -7.25 0.52 -6.95
N VAL A 34 -6.66 0.27 -5.78
CA VAL A 34 -6.41 -1.09 -5.29
C VAL A 34 -7.17 -1.35 -4.00
N ARG A 35 -7.87 -2.48 -3.95
CA ARG A 35 -8.55 -3.00 -2.78
C ARG A 35 -7.96 -4.34 -2.36
N ILE A 36 -8.06 -4.66 -1.08
CA ILE A 36 -7.54 -5.88 -0.47
C ILE A 36 -8.51 -6.42 0.57
N GLY A 37 -8.62 -7.74 0.66
CA GLY A 37 -9.41 -8.42 1.70
C GLY A 37 -9.01 -9.90 1.80
N HIS A 38 -9.63 -10.64 2.72
CA HIS A 38 -9.42 -12.08 2.86
C HIS A 38 -9.88 -12.83 1.60
N ALA A 39 -9.24 -13.95 1.27
CA ALA A 39 -9.66 -14.76 0.14
C ALA A 39 -11.12 -15.23 0.32
N GLY A 40 -11.95 -15.00 -0.69
CA GLY A 40 -13.38 -15.31 -0.66
C GLY A 40 -14.26 -14.24 0.00
N ALA A 41 -13.69 -13.10 0.40
CA ALA A 41 -14.46 -11.93 0.82
C ALA A 41 -15.32 -11.37 -0.34
N ASP A 42 -16.49 -10.86 0.00
CA ASP A 42 -17.35 -10.14 -0.95
C ASP A 42 -16.74 -8.76 -1.29
N ASP A 43 -17.13 -8.15 -2.43
CA ASP A 43 -16.63 -6.83 -2.87
C ASP A 43 -16.80 -5.73 -1.80
N ASP A 44 -17.88 -5.80 -1.00
CA ASP A 44 -18.18 -4.84 0.07
C ASP A 44 -17.27 -4.99 1.31
N GLU A 45 -16.60 -6.14 1.44
CA GLU A 45 -15.65 -6.43 2.54
C GLU A 45 -14.21 -6.05 2.17
N LEU A 46 -13.94 -5.79 0.89
CA LEU A 46 -12.63 -5.33 0.43
C LEU A 46 -12.39 -3.90 0.89
N VAL A 47 -11.18 -3.64 1.37
CA VAL A 47 -10.77 -2.33 1.87
C VAL A 47 -9.70 -1.71 0.99
N SER A 48 -9.58 -0.38 1.01
CA SER A 48 -8.55 0.35 0.25
C SER A 48 -7.13 -0.02 0.69
N ALA A 49 -6.31 -0.47 -0.26
CA ALA A 49 -4.91 -0.85 -0.01
C ALA A 49 -4.00 0.36 0.26
N ASP A 50 -4.42 1.57 -0.13
CA ASP A 50 -3.73 2.84 0.16
C ASP A 50 -3.99 3.37 1.58
N SER A 51 -4.90 2.75 2.34
CA SER A 51 -5.26 3.20 3.69
C SER A 51 -4.61 2.33 4.76
N MET A 52 -3.62 2.89 5.46
CA MET A 52 -2.93 2.19 6.55
C MET A 52 -3.89 1.68 7.64
N LEU A 53 -4.91 2.46 7.99
CA LEU A 53 -5.91 2.05 8.97
C LEU A 53 -6.74 0.86 8.50
N ALA A 54 -7.11 0.84 7.22
CA ALA A 54 -7.91 -0.22 6.66
C ALA A 54 -7.10 -1.52 6.53
N VAL A 55 -5.87 -1.43 6.00
CA VAL A 55 -4.95 -2.56 5.84
C VAL A 55 -4.61 -3.21 7.19
N THR A 56 -4.26 -2.42 8.20
CA THR A 56 -3.98 -2.96 9.55
C THR A 56 -5.23 -3.51 10.24
N GLY A 57 -6.41 -2.99 9.90
CA GLY A 57 -7.70 -3.47 10.39
C GLY A 57 -8.09 -4.86 9.87
N LEU A 58 -7.54 -5.31 8.73
CA LEU A 58 -7.81 -6.64 8.17
C LEU A 58 -7.31 -7.78 9.05
N ASN A 59 -6.34 -7.51 9.91
CA ASN A 59 -5.71 -8.47 10.80
C ASN A 59 -5.13 -9.72 10.10
N ALA A 60 -4.70 -9.58 8.84
CA ALA A 60 -4.23 -10.71 8.04
C ALA A 60 -2.81 -11.14 8.45
N GLN A 61 -2.67 -12.42 8.78
CA GLN A 61 -1.49 -13.03 9.38
C GLN A 61 -0.68 -13.83 8.35
N GLN A 62 0.53 -14.26 8.75
CA GLN A 62 1.33 -15.16 7.92
C GLN A 62 0.55 -16.45 7.61
N GLY A 63 0.56 -16.85 6.34
CA GLY A 63 -0.15 -18.02 5.84
C GLY A 63 -1.62 -17.77 5.50
N ASP A 64 -2.16 -16.58 5.77
CA ASP A 64 -3.48 -16.21 5.29
C ASP A 64 -3.43 -15.90 3.79
N GLU A 65 -4.50 -16.27 3.08
CA GLU A 65 -4.71 -15.89 1.68
C GLU A 65 -5.53 -14.61 1.62
N VAL A 66 -5.07 -13.63 0.84
CA VAL A 66 -5.77 -12.37 0.57
C VAL A 66 -5.99 -12.19 -0.92
N VAL A 67 -7.08 -11.51 -1.28
CA VAL A 67 -7.37 -11.09 -2.64
C VAL A 67 -7.05 -9.61 -2.80
N LEU A 68 -6.27 -9.29 -3.82
CA LEU A 68 -6.02 -7.94 -4.31
C LEU A 68 -6.90 -7.71 -5.53
N VAL A 69 -7.58 -6.56 -5.60
CA VAL A 69 -8.37 -6.14 -6.75
C VAL A 69 -7.90 -4.76 -7.18
N ALA A 70 -7.46 -4.62 -8.43
CA ALA A 70 -6.94 -3.38 -8.98
C ALA A 70 -7.72 -2.92 -10.21
N GLU A 71 -8.00 -1.62 -10.27
CA GLU A 71 -8.70 -0.97 -11.37
C GLU A 71 -7.97 0.32 -11.75
N GLY A 72 -7.56 0.46 -13.01
CA GLY A 72 -6.86 1.65 -13.47
C GLY A 72 -5.90 1.37 -14.61
N SER A 73 -5.11 2.38 -14.96
CA SER A 73 -4.11 2.28 -16.05
C SER A 73 -2.93 1.40 -15.63
N ASP A 74 -2.57 1.44 -14.36
CA ASP A 74 -1.43 0.70 -13.79
C ASP A 74 -1.86 -0.53 -12.99
N ALA A 75 -3.09 -1.04 -13.18
CA ALA A 75 -3.64 -2.12 -12.36
C ALA A 75 -2.74 -3.37 -12.30
N GLU A 76 -2.23 -3.83 -13.44
CA GLU A 76 -1.37 -5.02 -13.51
C GLU A 76 -0.04 -4.78 -12.78
N ALA A 77 0.61 -3.63 -13.02
CA ALA A 77 1.87 -3.27 -12.38
C ALA A 77 1.72 -3.09 -10.86
N ALA A 78 0.59 -2.52 -10.41
CA ALA A 78 0.27 -2.39 -9.00
C ALA A 78 0.10 -3.76 -8.34
N LEU A 79 -0.62 -4.69 -8.97
CA LEU A 79 -0.79 -6.05 -8.46
C LEU A 79 0.55 -6.80 -8.35
N ASP A 80 1.41 -6.72 -9.38
CA ASP A 80 2.74 -7.36 -9.35
C ASP A 80 3.59 -6.83 -8.19
N ALA A 81 3.60 -5.51 -7.98
CA ALA A 81 4.38 -4.89 -6.91
C ALA A 81 3.83 -5.23 -5.51
N LEU A 82 2.50 -5.24 -5.35
CA LEU A 82 1.86 -5.57 -4.08
C LEU A 82 1.99 -7.06 -3.73
N GLU A 83 1.88 -7.96 -4.71
CA GLU A 83 2.20 -9.37 -4.51
C GLU A 83 3.64 -9.55 -4.04
N ALA A 84 4.61 -8.84 -4.64
CA ALA A 84 5.99 -8.94 -4.21
C ALA A 84 6.17 -8.51 -2.74
N VAL A 85 5.44 -7.49 -2.27
CA VAL A 85 5.45 -7.08 -0.85
C VAL A 85 4.88 -8.17 0.05
N LEU A 86 3.84 -8.85 -0.39
CA LEU A 86 3.13 -9.88 0.39
C LEU A 86 3.81 -11.24 0.37
N THR A 87 4.63 -11.53 -0.64
CA THR A 87 5.30 -12.83 -0.83
C THR A 87 6.79 -12.79 -0.50
N THR A 88 7.36 -11.61 -0.27
CA THR A 88 8.76 -11.46 0.13
C THR A 88 8.87 -11.26 1.65
N PRO A 89 9.66 -12.08 2.37
CA PRO A 89 9.95 -11.83 3.78
C PRO A 89 10.65 -10.48 3.91
N VAL A 90 10.16 -9.63 4.82
CA VAL A 90 10.70 -8.28 5.00
C VAL A 90 11.95 -8.38 5.87
N GLU A 91 13.08 -8.72 5.26
CA GLU A 91 14.39 -8.65 5.91
C GLU A 91 14.79 -7.17 6.05
N ASP A 92 15.23 -6.78 7.24
CA ASP A 92 15.71 -5.43 7.57
C ASP A 92 16.84 -4.98 6.63
N GLU A 93 16.52 -4.37 5.49
CA GLU A 93 17.45 -3.56 4.71
C GLU A 93 16.82 -2.18 4.48
N ASP A 94 17.33 -1.25 5.29
CA ASP A 94 17.50 0.20 5.16
C ASP A 94 16.52 1.05 4.33
N GLY A 95 16.06 2.13 4.94
CA GLY A 95 15.02 3.01 4.42
C GLY A 95 15.39 3.84 3.18
N SER A 96 14.37 4.21 2.42
CA SER A 96 14.34 5.52 1.77
C SER A 96 12.92 6.03 1.70
N ALA A 97 12.76 7.25 2.23
CA ALA A 97 11.53 7.97 2.39
C ALA A 97 10.88 8.31 1.05
N ALA A 98 9.57 8.04 0.92
CA ALA A 98 8.72 8.87 0.07
C ALA A 98 8.29 10.07 0.91
N GLY A 99 9.02 11.18 0.74
CA GLY A 99 8.63 12.46 1.29
C GLY A 99 7.25 12.83 0.80
N ALA A 100 6.36 13.19 1.73
CA ALA A 100 5.21 13.99 1.40
C ALA A 100 5.75 15.32 0.86
N GLU A 101 5.59 15.56 -0.44
CA GLU A 101 5.76 16.89 -1.02
C GLU A 101 4.58 17.75 -0.57
N ASP A 102 4.67 18.26 0.65
CA ASP A 102 3.94 19.44 1.09
C ASP A 102 4.65 20.66 0.47
N ALA A 103 4.03 21.25 -0.53
CA ALA A 103 4.49 22.50 -1.13
C ALA A 103 3.35 23.52 -1.09
N GLU A 104 3.04 24.02 0.11
CA GLU A 104 2.27 25.24 0.30
C GLU A 104 3.17 26.39 0.79
N ALA A 105 3.26 27.42 -0.07
CA ALA A 105 3.48 28.84 0.23
C ALA A 105 4.83 29.33 0.81
N GLU A 106 5.54 30.13 0.03
CA GLU A 106 6.38 31.22 0.55
C GLU A 106 5.98 32.56 -0.07
N THR A 107 5.28 33.36 0.73
CA THR A 107 5.14 34.81 0.57
C THR A 107 6.47 35.48 0.91
N GLY A 108 7.11 36.10 -0.08
CA GLY A 108 8.32 36.89 0.14
C GLY A 108 7.99 38.29 0.67
N ASP A 109 8.29 38.52 1.94
CA ASP A 109 8.42 39.84 2.56
C ASP A 109 9.80 39.90 3.22
N THR A 110 10.70 40.77 2.78
CA THR A 110 11.93 41.08 3.54
C THR A 110 12.36 42.52 3.30
N GLU A 111 12.07 43.30 4.34
CA GLU A 111 12.72 44.51 4.83
C GLU A 111 14.24 44.51 4.67
N GLY A 112 14.82 45.62 4.20
CA GLY A 112 16.26 45.83 4.13
C GLY A 112 16.62 47.25 4.57
N ASP A 113 16.92 47.39 5.87
CA ASP A 113 17.56 48.56 6.50
C ASP A 113 19.09 48.31 6.53
N PRO A 114 19.93 49.33 6.29
CA PRO A 114 20.41 50.13 7.43
C PRO A 114 20.43 51.66 7.22
#